data_AF-A0ABD3QXI6-F1
#
_entry.id   AF-A0ABD3QXI6-F1
#
_cell.length_a   1.000
_cell.length_b   1.000
_cell.length_c   1.000
_cell.angle_alpha   90.00
_cell.angle_beta   90.00
_cell.angle_gamma   90.00
#
_symmetry.space_group_name_H-M   'P 1'
#
loop_
_entity.id
_entity.type
_entity.pdbx_description
1 polymer ?
#
loop_
_entity_poly.entity_id
_entity_poly.type
_entity_poly.pdbx_seq_one_letter_code
_entity_poly.pdbx_strand_id
1 'polypeptide(L)' 'FDKGTSDYDTSYKQRIPAWTDRILFKSNNIKVLKYDSVPNAMHSDHRPVFGTFLLGWGNVEATEKKSKRKTSRR' A
#
# COMPACT_ATOMS: atom_id res chain seq x y z
N PHE A 1 -12.42 15.20 -11.86
CA PHE A 1 -13.58 14.52 -12.47
C PHE A 1 -14.78 15.43 -12.33
N ASP A 2 -15.67 15.44 -13.32
CA ASP A 2 -16.96 16.09 -13.12
C ASP A 2 -17.76 15.29 -12.08
N LYS A 3 -18.40 16.00 -11.14
CA LYS A 3 -19.08 15.37 -9.99
C LYS A 3 -20.14 14.38 -10.48
N GLY A 4 -20.14 13.17 -9.94
CA GLY A 4 -21.08 12.12 -10.34
C GLY A 4 -20.73 11.41 -11.66
N THR A 5 -19.61 11.73 -12.32
CA THR A 5 -19.19 11.09 -13.59
C THR A 5 -17.78 10.50 -13.50
N SER A 6 -17.41 9.64 -14.45
CA SER A 6 -16.03 9.16 -14.65
C SER A 6 -15.21 10.04 -15.59
N ASP A 7 -15.76 11.16 -16.05
CA ASP A 7 -15.11 12.05 -17.00
C ASP A 7 -14.19 13.04 -16.28
N TYR A 8 -13.03 13.31 -16.86
CA TYR A 8 -12.13 14.36 -16.38
C TYR A 8 -12.76 15.75 -16.56
N ASP A 9 -12.17 16.77 -15.92
CA ASP A 9 -12.75 18.13 -15.86
C ASP A 9 -13.09 18.68 -17.25
N THR A 10 -14.39 18.71 -17.59
CA THR A 10 -14.88 19.25 -18.87
C THR A 10 -15.23 20.74 -18.79
N SER A 11 -15.02 21.38 -17.63
CA SER A 11 -15.24 22.81 -17.46
C SER A 11 -14.25 23.64 -18.30
N TYR A 12 -14.51 24.94 -18.40
CA TYR A 12 -13.61 25.88 -19.09
C TYR A 12 -12.17 25.90 -18.53
N LYS A 13 -11.96 25.38 -17.31
CA LYS A 13 -10.65 25.32 -16.67
C LYS A 13 -9.78 24.20 -17.21
N GLN A 14 -10.38 23.14 -17.77
CA GLN A 14 -9.71 21.98 -18.37
C GLN A 14 -8.49 21.51 -17.57
N ARG A 15 -8.67 21.28 -16.26
CA ARG A 15 -7.56 20.88 -15.40
C ARG A 15 -6.95 19.57 -15.90
N ILE A 16 -5.63 19.58 -16.08
CA ILE A 16 -4.87 18.41 -16.50
C ILE A 16 -5.02 17.30 -15.45
N PRO A 17 -5.35 16.05 -15.84
CA PRO A 17 -5.40 14.93 -14.91
C PRO A 17 -4.08 14.74 -14.16
N ALA A 18 -4.17 14.47 -12.85
CA ALA A 18 -3.00 14.27 -12.00
C ALA A 18 -3.28 13.30 -10.85
N TRP A 19 -2.23 12.64 -10.37
CA TRP A 19 -2.24 11.85 -9.12
C TRP A 19 -1.95 12.75 -7.91
N THR A 20 -2.93 13.57 -7.54
CA THR A 20 -2.82 14.53 -6.43
C THR A 20 -2.76 13.85 -5.06
N ASP A 21 -3.52 12.77 -4.90
CA ASP A 21 -3.69 12.07 -3.63
C ASP A 21 -2.74 10.87 -3.56
N ARG A 22 -1.84 10.85 -2.57
CA ARG A 22 -0.77 9.85 -2.47
C ARG A 22 -0.55 9.42 -1.02
N ILE A 23 -0.27 8.14 -0.82
CA ILE A 23 0.12 7.59 0.48
C ILE A 23 1.59 7.20 0.39
N LEU A 24 2.44 7.93 1.11
CA LEU A 24 3.87 7.68 1.18
C LEU A 24 4.20 6.97 2.49
N PHE A 25 5.15 6.04 2.43
CA PHE A 25 5.65 5.31 3.60
C PHE A 25 7.15 5.08 3.46
N LYS A 26 7.84 5.01 4.60
CA LYS A 26 9.26 4.65 4.64
C LYS A 26 9.37 3.13 4.77
N SER A 27 10.10 2.51 3.86
CA SER A 27 10.24 1.05 3.80
C SER A 27 11.19 0.53 4.89
N ASN A 28 10.63 0.06 6.01
CA ASN A 28 11.31 -0.75 7.02
C ASN A 28 10.41 -1.97 7.36
N ASN A 29 10.72 -3.16 6.84
CA ASN A 29 9.92 -4.38 7.06
C ASN A 29 8.42 -4.20 6.72
N ILE A 30 8.12 -3.42 5.67
CA ILE A 30 6.75 -3.19 5.18
C ILE A 30 6.62 -3.79 3.79
N LYS A 31 5.57 -4.57 3.56
CA LYS A 31 5.15 -5.02 2.23
C LYS A 31 3.84 -4.34 1.83
N VAL A 32 3.80 -3.73 0.65
CA VAL A 32 2.56 -3.22 0.06
C VAL A 32 1.74 -4.40 -0.44
N LEU A 33 0.51 -4.53 0.05
CA LEU A 33 -0.45 -5.54 -0.40
C LEU A 33 -1.36 -4.99 -1.50
N LYS A 34 -1.81 -3.75 -1.36
CA LYS A 34 -2.63 -3.05 -2.35
C LYS A 34 -2.36 -1.55 -2.28
N TYR A 35 -2.38 -0.89 -3.42
CA TYR A 35 -2.32 0.57 -3.56
C TYR A 35 -3.19 0.94 -4.75
N ASP A 36 -4.35 1.55 -4.49
CA ASP A 36 -5.39 1.71 -5.50
C ASP A 36 -6.31 2.90 -5.16
N SER A 37 -7.19 3.25 -6.09
CA SER A 37 -8.26 4.22 -5.87
C SER A 37 -9.62 3.52 -5.76
N VAL A 38 -10.66 4.26 -5.38
CA VAL A 38 -12.05 3.80 -5.42
C VAL A 38 -12.80 4.54 -6.54
N PRO A 39 -12.83 4.03 -7.79
CA PRO A 39 -13.39 4.74 -8.94
C PRO A 39 -14.89 5.03 -8.81
N ASN A 40 -15.62 4.14 -8.14
CA ASN A 40 -17.07 4.23 -7.94
C ASN A 40 -17.48 5.26 -6.87
N ALA A 41 -16.53 5.82 -6.12
CA ALA A 41 -16.80 6.89 -5.17
C ALA A 41 -16.81 8.24 -5.90
N MET A 42 -17.97 8.66 -6.38
CA MET A 42 -18.13 9.79 -7.32
C MET A 42 -18.68 11.08 -6.69
N HIS A 43 -18.73 11.15 -5.35
CA HIS A 43 -19.26 12.29 -4.60
C HIS A 43 -18.34 13.53 -4.61
N SER A 44 -17.08 13.35 -5.04
CA SER A 44 -16.05 14.39 -5.14
C SER A 44 -15.46 14.41 -6.56
N ASP A 45 -14.80 15.51 -6.93
CA ASP A 45 -14.00 15.62 -8.16
C ASP A 45 -12.66 14.86 -8.06
N HIS A 46 -12.29 14.41 -6.86
CA HIS A 46 -11.19 13.49 -6.59
C HIS A 46 -11.71 12.06 -6.33
N ARG A 47 -10.84 11.06 -6.52
CA ARG A 47 -11.11 9.66 -6.14
C ARG A 47 -10.32 9.31 -4.88
N PRO A 48 -10.96 8.76 -3.83
CA PRO A 48 -10.24 8.30 -2.65
C PRO A 48 -9.14 7.29 -3.03
N VAL A 49 -7.94 7.49 -2.50
CA VAL A 49 -6.79 6.60 -2.66
C VAL A 49 -6.59 5.83 -1.36
N PHE A 50 -6.33 4.53 -1.45
CA PHE A 50 -6.08 3.68 -0.30
C PHE A 50 -4.88 2.77 -0.53
N GLY A 51 -4.23 2.40 0.57
CA GLY A 51 -3.13 1.46 0.59
C GLY A 51 -3.31 0.46 1.72
N THR A 52 -3.04 -0.81 1.46
CA THR A 52 -3.00 -1.88 2.47
C THR A 52 -1.58 -2.37 2.59
N PHE A 53 -1.08 -2.44 3.83
CA PHE A 53 0.32 -2.73 4.12
C PHE A 53 0.42 -3.87 5.13
N LEU A 54 1.36 -4.78 4.93
CA LEU A 54 1.76 -5.79 5.90
C LEU A 54 3.05 -5.33 6.59
N LEU A 55 3.02 -5.23 7.91
CA LEU A 55 4.14 -4.81 8.74
C LEU A 55 4.92 -6.03 9.25
N GLY A 56 6.21 -5.86 9.56
CA GLY A 56 7.09 -6.94 10.01
C GLY A 56 7.44 -7.95 8.91
N TRP A 57 7.26 -7.58 7.63
CA TRP A 57 7.61 -8.43 6.51
C TRP A 57 9.10 -8.77 6.52
N GLY A 58 9.44 -10.06 6.47
CA GLY A 58 10.83 -10.53 6.48
C GLY A 58 11.42 -10.74 7.87
N ASN A 59 10.69 -10.47 8.96
CA ASN A 59 11.07 -10.93 10.30
C ASN A 59 10.83 -12.44 10.38
N VAL A 60 11.80 -13.23 9.89
CA VAL A 60 11.86 -14.65 10.19
C VAL A 60 12.56 -14.75 11.53
N GLU A 61 11.83 -15.03 12.61
CA GLU A 61 12.47 -15.46 13.85
C GLU A 61 13.35 -16.66 13.50
N ALA A 62 14.66 -16.51 13.67
CA ALA A 62 15.60 -17.62 13.55
C ALA A 62 15.19 -18.66 14.58
N THR A 63 14.47 -19.69 14.12
CA THR A 63 14.09 -20.82 14.95
C THR A 63 15.39 -21.41 15.49
N GLU A 64 15.62 -21.26 16.79
CA GLU A 64 16.82 -21.72 17.47
C GLU A 64 17.10 -23.18 17.08
N LYS A 65 18.15 -23.40 16.29
CA LYS A 65 18.70 -24.75 16.10
C LYS A 65 19.28 -25.17 17.46
N LYS A 66 18.47 -25.84 18.29
CA LYS A 66 18.95 -26.49 19.52
C LYS A 66 20.13 -27.39 19.18
N SER A 67 21.32 -26.94 19.56
CA SER A 67 22.57 -27.70 19.54
C SER A 67 22.35 -29.02 20.26
N LYS A 68 22.26 -30.13 19.51
CA LYS A 68 22.45 -31.46 20.08
C LYS A 68 23.94 -31.61 20.40
N ARG A 69 24.36 -31.10 21.56
CA ARG A 69 25.54 -31.62 22.26
C ARG A 69 25.26 -33.08 22.59
N LYS A 70 25.65 -34.00 21.69
CA LYS A 70 25.82 -35.41 22.08
C LYS A 70 27.19 -35.53 22.72
N THR A 71 27.10 -35.72 24.03
CA THR A 71 28.14 -35.97 25.01
C THR A 71 29.13 -37.01 24.52
N SER A 72 30.42 -36.69 24.61
CA SER A 72 31.50 -37.67 24.72
C SER A 72 31.14 -38.66 25.83
N ARG A 73 31.11 -39.95 25.50
CA ARG A 73 31.18 -41.04 26.48
C ARG A 73 32.18 -42.07 25.96
N ARG A 74 33.33 -42.04 26.63
CA ARG A 74 34.35 -43.07 26.89
C ARG A 74 34.81 -43.93 25.72
#